data_AF-A0A0W0YJF0-F1
#
_entry.id   AF-A0A0W0YJF0-F1
#
_cell.length_a   1.000
_cell.length_b   1.000
_cell.length_c   1.000
_cell.angle_alpha   90.00
_cell.angle_beta   90.00
_cell.angle_gamma   90.00
#
_symmetry.space_group_name_H-M   'P 1'
#
loop_
_entity.id
_entity.type
_entity.pdbx_description
1 polymer ?
#
loop_
_entity_poly.entity_id
_entity_poly.type
_entity_poly.pdbx_seq_one_letter_code
_entity_poly.pdbx_strand_id
1 'polypeptide(L)'
;MPFSYEEIIELENPYEQLSNGDALAENAKVLNQLSEEEQKTLATKIIAACPESNFKQYGRHINALRSFEEDGFHAVISGAYQVRHRIFSLLDPRNKTPHSLFLEEFSSDLFNNFSDLAKETLKGNEQAIAERLALCTPEGVRSKLARNIEITFPQSSFATKSKAAFAIRRNVDKLLGENPEQFFESRDFNKDAYNMFPSMFQALLKGQEEQIGKKLSTLEHQDTIRHQLALLHTEVFDEANPFRLIAEAMGPKLEQKKVSSQGTNPSRMFAHSRRPSISPKYLNETPKVNSETDDKKSEEEYEKSSFSC
;
A
#
# COMPACT_ATOMS: atom_id res chain seq x y z
N MET A 1 10.61 35.10 27.33
CA MET A 1 10.50 36.43 26.68
C MET A 1 9.75 36.19 25.40
N PRO A 2 8.69 36.97 25.10
CA PRO A 2 7.93 36.78 23.88
C PRO A 2 8.80 37.15 22.66
N PHE A 3 8.68 36.36 21.60
CA PHE A 3 9.29 36.60 20.30
C PHE A 3 8.59 37.74 19.56
N SER A 4 9.29 38.37 18.60
CA SER A 4 8.67 39.22 17.58
C SER A 4 7.93 38.39 16.52
N TYR A 5 7.16 39.07 15.66
CA TYR A 5 6.49 38.44 14.52
C TYR A 5 7.50 37.82 13.53
N GLU A 6 8.55 38.58 13.21
CA GLU A 6 9.64 38.18 12.33
C GLU A 6 10.39 36.98 12.91
N GLU A 7 10.74 37.04 14.21
CA GLU A 7 11.44 35.95 14.92
C GLU A 7 10.64 34.63 14.85
N ILE A 8 9.32 34.65 15.01
CA ILE A 8 8.47 33.45 14.95
C ILE A 8 8.45 32.81 13.56
N ILE A 9 8.41 33.61 12.49
CA ILE A 9 8.34 33.11 11.12
C ILE A 9 9.68 32.52 10.67
N GLU A 10 10.80 33.14 11.08
CA GLU A 10 12.16 32.74 10.75
C GLU A 10 12.67 31.53 11.56
N LEU A 11 11.89 31.00 12.53
CA LEU A 11 12.26 29.79 13.27
C LEU A 11 12.48 28.59 12.32
N GLU A 12 13.75 28.14 12.24
CA GLU A 12 14.13 26.92 11.53
C GLU A 12 13.54 25.67 12.20
N ASN A 13 13.64 25.57 13.53
CA ASN A 13 13.01 24.51 14.33
C ASN A 13 12.08 25.10 15.40
N PRO A 14 10.83 25.45 15.04
CA PRO A 14 9.89 26.08 15.98
C PRO A 14 9.45 25.14 17.10
N TYR A 15 9.58 23.81 16.94
CA TYR A 15 9.24 22.88 18.02
C TYR A 15 10.13 23.08 19.25
N GLU A 16 11.44 23.29 19.09
CA GLU A 16 12.35 23.43 20.23
C GLU A 16 11.96 24.60 21.14
N GLN A 17 11.64 25.75 20.51
CA GLN A 17 11.34 27.00 21.21
C GLN A 17 9.88 27.11 21.68
N LEU A 18 8.94 26.40 21.02
CA LEU A 18 7.51 26.34 21.38
C LEU A 18 7.11 24.95 21.92
N SER A 19 8.05 24.25 22.55
CA SER A 19 7.97 22.82 22.97
C SER A 19 7.04 22.54 24.15
N ASN A 20 6.47 23.56 24.80
CA ASN A 20 5.67 23.42 26.02
C ASN A 20 4.53 24.46 26.09
N GLY A 21 3.61 24.25 27.04
CA GLY A 21 2.42 25.09 27.20
C GLY A 21 2.72 26.53 27.57
N ASP A 22 3.74 26.75 28.42
CA ASP A 22 4.11 28.09 28.89
C ASP A 22 4.69 28.92 27.74
N ALA A 23 5.55 28.33 26.90
CA ALA A 23 6.10 28.98 25.71
C ALA A 23 5.03 29.34 24.67
N LEU A 24 4.01 28.48 24.48
CA LEU A 24 2.86 28.79 23.64
C LEU A 24 2.02 29.94 24.24
N ALA A 25 1.79 29.94 25.56
CA ALA A 25 1.04 31.00 26.25
C ALA A 25 1.77 32.36 26.26
N GLU A 26 3.09 32.39 26.49
CA GLU A 26 3.91 33.61 26.43
C GLU A 26 3.82 34.29 25.04
N ASN A 27 3.72 33.49 23.98
CA ASN A 27 3.75 33.95 22.59
C ASN A 27 2.36 34.05 21.93
N ALA A 28 1.28 33.67 22.63
CA ALA A 28 -0.07 33.56 22.08
C ALA A 28 -0.53 34.81 21.30
N LYS A 29 -0.22 36.01 21.80
CA LYS A 29 -0.56 37.27 21.13
C LYS A 29 0.05 37.42 19.73
N VAL A 30 1.30 36.98 19.54
CA VAL A 30 2.00 37.09 18.25
C VAL A 30 1.62 35.93 17.35
N LEU A 31 1.48 34.72 17.91
CA LEU A 31 0.96 33.55 17.22
C LEU A 31 -0.45 33.80 16.63
N ASN A 32 -1.31 34.53 17.33
CA ASN A 32 -2.65 34.94 16.88
C ASN A 32 -2.66 36.16 15.94
N GLN A 33 -1.52 36.84 15.72
CA GLN A 33 -1.35 37.90 14.71
C GLN A 33 -0.91 37.37 13.35
N LEU A 34 -0.33 36.17 13.30
CA LEU A 34 -0.02 35.45 12.06
C LEU A 34 -1.30 35.26 11.21
N SER A 35 -1.18 35.36 9.89
CA SER A 35 -2.24 34.98 8.96
C SER A 35 -2.58 33.48 9.05
N GLU A 36 -3.75 33.08 8.58
CA GLU A 36 -4.21 31.69 8.66
C GLU A 36 -3.21 30.69 8.04
N GLU A 37 -2.58 31.04 6.91
CA GLU A 37 -1.59 30.19 6.25
C GLU A 37 -0.24 30.15 6.98
N GLU A 38 0.18 31.25 7.61
CA GLU A 38 1.36 31.27 8.47
C GLU A 38 1.14 30.43 9.74
N GLN A 39 -0.05 30.52 10.35
CA GLN A 39 -0.44 29.67 11.48
C GLN A 39 -0.42 28.19 11.09
N LYS A 40 -1.02 27.80 9.94
CA LYS A 40 -0.99 26.42 9.43
C LYS A 40 0.43 25.92 9.17
N THR A 41 1.27 26.76 8.55
CA THR A 41 2.67 26.46 8.23
C THR A 41 3.49 26.24 9.51
N LEU A 42 3.38 27.15 10.47
CA LEU A 42 4.08 27.07 11.75
C LEU A 42 3.62 25.86 12.57
N ALA A 43 2.31 25.63 12.69
CA ALA A 43 1.75 24.45 13.36
C ALA A 43 2.21 23.15 12.71
N THR A 44 2.27 23.10 11.37
CA THR A 44 2.79 21.96 10.62
C THR A 44 4.27 21.71 10.94
N LYS A 45 5.14 22.73 10.88
CA LYS A 45 6.55 22.62 11.26
C LYS A 45 6.73 22.07 12.68
N ILE A 46 6.01 22.64 13.65
CA ILE A 46 6.08 22.24 15.07
C ILE A 46 5.66 20.78 15.25
N ILE A 47 4.52 20.38 14.66
CA ILE A 47 3.97 19.04 14.84
C ILE A 47 4.76 17.99 14.05
N ALA A 48 5.36 18.33 12.92
CA ALA A 48 6.30 17.46 12.21
C ALA A 48 7.59 17.24 13.00
N ALA A 49 8.21 18.31 13.51
CA ALA A 49 9.46 18.27 14.25
C ALA A 49 9.35 17.64 15.66
N CYS A 50 8.14 17.50 16.22
CA CYS A 50 7.93 16.93 17.55
C CYS A 50 8.38 15.45 17.63
N PRO A 51 9.32 15.07 18.53
CA PRO A 51 9.74 13.68 18.72
C PRO A 51 8.61 12.80 19.25
N GLU A 52 8.55 11.55 18.78
CA GLU A 52 7.47 10.61 19.16
C GLU A 52 7.41 10.33 20.68
N SER A 53 8.57 10.34 21.36
CA SER A 53 8.66 10.23 22.83
C SER A 53 7.90 11.35 23.55
N ASN A 54 7.86 12.54 22.97
CA ASN A 54 7.33 13.76 23.58
C ASN A 54 5.93 14.09 23.05
N PHE A 55 5.52 13.53 21.91
CA PHE A 55 4.28 13.87 21.21
C PHE A 55 3.04 13.78 22.10
N LYS A 56 2.91 12.72 22.90
CA LYS A 56 1.81 12.55 23.86
C LYS A 56 1.83 13.58 25.00
N GLN A 57 3.01 14.03 25.43
CA GLN A 57 3.13 15.10 26.42
C GLN A 57 2.78 16.45 25.79
N TYR A 58 3.22 16.70 24.56
CA TYR A 58 2.91 17.92 23.82
C TYR A 58 1.40 18.08 23.58
N GLY A 59 0.70 16.98 23.24
CA GLY A 59 -0.76 16.96 23.19
C GLY A 59 -1.44 17.35 24.52
N ARG A 60 -0.84 17.09 25.68
CA ARG A 60 -1.37 17.57 26.97
C ARG A 60 -1.18 19.08 27.15
N HIS A 61 -0.02 19.61 26.72
CA HIS A 61 0.26 21.04 26.74
C HIS A 61 -0.73 21.81 25.85
N ILE A 62 -0.94 21.35 24.60
CA ILE A 62 -1.96 21.92 23.71
C ILE A 62 -3.35 21.85 24.37
N ASN A 63 -3.76 20.69 24.90
CA ASN A 63 -5.08 20.57 25.53
C ASN A 63 -5.26 21.43 26.80
N ALA A 64 -4.19 21.72 27.55
CA ALA A 64 -4.25 22.59 28.72
C ALA A 64 -4.51 24.06 28.37
N LEU A 65 -4.13 24.50 27.17
CA LEU A 65 -4.34 25.86 26.69
C LEU A 65 -5.80 26.12 26.22
N ARG A 66 -6.57 25.05 26.01
CA ARG A 66 -7.95 25.11 25.48
C ARG A 66 -8.91 25.94 26.33
N SER A 67 -8.66 26.07 27.63
CA SER A 67 -9.48 26.90 28.53
C SER A 67 -9.19 28.40 28.45
N PHE A 68 -8.21 28.81 27.65
CA PHE A 68 -7.77 30.21 27.55
C PHE A 68 -8.04 30.81 26.17
N GLU A 69 -7.89 30.02 25.10
CA GLU A 69 -8.18 30.43 23.73
C GLU A 69 -8.87 29.26 22.98
N GLU A 70 -10.14 29.40 22.60
CA GLU A 70 -10.86 28.41 21.77
C GLU A 70 -10.61 28.62 20.26
N ASP A 71 -10.27 29.86 19.88
CA ASP A 71 -10.00 30.30 18.50
C ASP A 71 -8.53 30.72 18.32
N GLY A 72 -8.09 30.87 17.07
CA GLY A 72 -6.72 31.30 16.72
C GLY A 72 -5.72 30.14 16.63
N PHE A 73 -4.45 30.43 16.91
CA PHE A 73 -3.34 29.49 16.73
C PHE A 73 -3.49 28.21 17.56
N HIS A 74 -4.14 28.30 18.72
CA HIS A 74 -4.51 27.14 19.53
C HIS A 74 -5.31 26.11 18.74
N ALA A 75 -6.37 26.56 18.06
CA ALA A 75 -7.24 25.73 17.25
C ALA A 75 -6.46 25.10 16.09
N VAL A 76 -5.57 25.88 15.45
CA VAL A 76 -4.72 25.43 14.33
C VAL A 76 -3.72 24.35 14.79
N ILE A 77 -2.95 24.58 15.86
CA ILE A 77 -1.98 23.59 16.36
C ILE A 77 -2.66 22.34 16.94
N SER A 78 -3.85 22.49 17.53
CA SER A 78 -4.72 21.37 17.94
C SER A 78 -5.18 20.54 16.74
N GLY A 79 -5.52 21.19 15.62
CA GLY A 79 -5.85 20.53 14.35
C GLY A 79 -4.67 19.72 13.79
N ALA A 80 -3.50 20.36 13.66
CA ALA A 80 -2.26 19.70 13.22
C ALA A 80 -1.90 18.49 14.11
N TYR A 81 -1.95 18.66 15.44
CA TYR A 81 -1.75 17.58 16.40
C TYR A 81 -2.74 16.42 16.18
N GLN A 82 -4.03 16.72 15.98
CA GLN A 82 -5.04 15.70 15.72
C GLN A 82 -4.76 14.92 14.44
N VAL A 83 -4.32 15.54 13.35
CA VAL A 83 -3.98 14.85 12.09
C VAL A 83 -2.89 13.80 12.33
N ARG A 84 -1.76 14.20 12.91
CA ARG A 84 -0.66 13.27 13.21
C ARG A 84 -1.10 12.18 14.21
N HIS A 85 -1.81 12.56 15.28
CA HIS A 85 -2.28 11.60 16.29
C HIS A 85 -3.26 10.56 15.73
N ARG A 86 -4.20 10.99 14.89
CA ARG A 86 -5.19 10.11 14.24
C ARG A 86 -4.52 9.15 13.26
N ILE A 87 -3.50 9.58 12.51
CA ILE A 87 -2.76 8.68 11.61
C ILE A 87 -1.98 7.63 12.40
N PHE A 88 -1.27 8.01 13.47
CA PHE A 88 -0.56 7.03 14.30
C PHE A 88 -1.49 6.09 15.08
N SER A 89 -2.68 6.53 15.49
CA SER A 89 -3.67 5.65 16.16
C SER A 89 -4.23 4.57 15.22
N LEU A 90 -4.08 4.70 13.90
CA LEU A 90 -4.37 3.62 12.95
C LEU A 90 -3.40 2.44 13.10
N LEU A 91 -2.18 2.66 13.59
CA LEU A 91 -1.18 1.62 13.81
C LEU A 91 -1.24 0.99 15.22
N ASP A 92 -1.79 1.69 16.22
CA ASP A 92 -1.86 1.18 17.61
C ASP A 92 -2.60 -0.17 17.67
N PRO A 93 -1.94 -1.29 18.04
CA PRO A 93 -2.57 -2.60 18.14
C PRO A 93 -3.78 -2.64 19.09
N ARG A 94 -3.87 -1.72 20.05
CA ARG A 94 -4.97 -1.61 21.02
C ARG A 94 -6.23 -1.00 20.42
N ASN A 95 -6.12 -0.21 19.35
CA ASN A 95 -7.26 0.37 18.65
C ASN A 95 -8.01 -0.72 17.86
N LYS A 96 -9.12 -1.24 18.41
CA LYS A 96 -9.89 -2.33 17.78
C LYS A 96 -10.65 -1.90 16.51
N THR A 97 -10.86 -0.60 16.30
CA THR A 97 -11.73 -0.05 15.26
C THR A 97 -11.03 1.07 14.47
N PRO A 98 -9.85 0.84 13.86
CA PRO A 98 -9.12 1.89 13.13
C PRO A 98 -9.91 2.45 11.93
N HIS A 99 -10.92 1.73 11.45
CA HIS A 99 -11.83 2.20 10.42
C HIS A 99 -12.77 3.34 10.88
N SER A 100 -12.97 3.57 12.18
CA SER A 100 -13.85 4.65 12.69
C SER A 100 -13.36 6.03 12.24
N LEU A 101 -12.04 6.24 12.17
CA LEU A 101 -11.41 7.49 11.74
C LEU A 101 -11.94 8.00 10.40
N PHE A 102 -12.17 7.08 9.45
CA PHE A 102 -12.60 7.40 8.10
C PHE A 102 -14.09 7.11 7.86
N LEU A 103 -14.87 6.85 8.92
CA LEU A 103 -16.29 6.51 8.82
C LEU A 103 -17.18 7.35 9.76
N GLU A 104 -16.86 7.38 11.04
CA GLU A 104 -17.66 8.02 12.11
C GLU A 104 -16.99 9.31 12.62
N GLU A 105 -15.68 9.27 12.84
CA GLU A 105 -14.87 10.41 13.29
C GLU A 105 -14.34 11.27 12.11
N PHE A 106 -14.89 11.05 10.92
CA PHE A 106 -14.35 11.53 9.67
C PHE A 106 -14.51 13.04 9.49
N SER A 107 -13.38 13.74 9.37
CA SER A 107 -13.32 15.17 9.06
C SER A 107 -12.39 15.37 7.87
N SER A 108 -12.96 15.50 6.68
CA SER A 108 -12.17 15.74 5.46
C SER A 108 -11.45 17.08 5.53
N ASP A 109 -12.11 18.12 6.05
CA ASP A 109 -11.57 19.48 6.12
C ASP A 109 -10.32 19.54 7.00
N LEU A 110 -10.29 18.80 8.11
CA LEU A 110 -9.11 18.69 8.97
C LEU A 110 -7.90 18.11 8.23
N PHE A 111 -8.08 17.04 7.45
CA PHE A 111 -6.99 16.45 6.67
C PHE A 111 -6.62 17.30 5.44
N ASN A 112 -7.56 18.02 4.84
CA ASN A 112 -7.30 18.95 3.75
C ASN A 112 -6.46 20.15 4.22
N ASN A 113 -6.82 20.74 5.36
CA ASN A 113 -6.14 21.90 5.96
C ASN A 113 -4.69 21.61 6.37
N PHE A 114 -4.35 20.34 6.63
CA PHE A 114 -2.98 19.91 6.95
C PHE A 114 -2.51 18.79 6.02
N SER A 115 -2.82 18.91 4.71
CA SER A 115 -2.59 17.80 3.76
C SER A 115 -1.13 17.38 3.64
N ASP A 116 -0.17 18.31 3.77
CA ASP A 116 1.26 18.00 3.69
C ASP A 116 1.74 17.29 4.95
N LEU A 117 1.35 17.75 6.14
CA LEU A 117 1.60 17.04 7.40
C LEU A 117 1.04 15.60 7.36
N ALA A 118 -0.15 15.42 6.77
CA ALA A 118 -0.76 14.11 6.62
C ALA A 118 0.03 13.21 5.65
N LYS A 119 0.48 13.73 4.50
CA LYS A 119 1.35 13.02 3.55
C LYS A 119 2.67 12.61 4.20
N GLU A 120 3.32 13.52 4.95
CA GLU A 120 4.57 13.24 5.65
C GLU A 120 4.40 12.19 6.74
N THR A 121 3.32 12.27 7.54
CA THR A 121 3.04 11.29 8.62
C THR A 121 2.73 9.90 8.05
N LEU A 122 2.04 9.83 6.90
CA LEU A 122 1.75 8.57 6.21
C LEU A 122 3.00 7.93 5.59
N LYS A 123 4.02 8.72 5.22
CA LYS A 123 5.19 8.28 4.45
C LYS A 123 5.92 7.12 5.14
N GLY A 124 6.00 5.99 4.44
CA GLY A 124 6.62 4.74 4.95
C GLY A 124 5.73 3.90 5.87
N ASN A 125 4.60 4.44 6.35
CA ASN A 125 3.61 3.72 7.16
C ASN A 125 2.42 3.19 6.33
N GLU A 126 2.29 3.62 5.06
CA GLU A 126 1.04 3.45 4.30
C GLU A 126 0.63 1.99 4.11
N GLN A 127 1.60 1.09 3.98
CA GLN A 127 1.37 -0.35 3.78
C GLN A 127 0.86 -1.01 5.07
N ALA A 128 1.52 -0.74 6.21
CA ALA A 128 1.11 -1.24 7.51
C ALA A 128 -0.28 -0.73 7.93
N ILE A 129 -0.58 0.54 7.62
CA ILE A 129 -1.91 1.12 7.85
C ILE A 129 -2.95 0.46 6.93
N ALA A 130 -2.68 0.33 5.63
CA ALA A 130 -3.58 -0.31 4.67
C ALA A 130 -3.92 -1.76 5.05
N GLU A 131 -2.91 -2.55 5.43
CA GLU A 131 -3.06 -3.90 5.96
C GLU A 131 -3.95 -3.91 7.21
N ARG A 132 -3.63 -3.08 8.21
CA ARG A 132 -4.35 -3.05 9.48
C ARG A 132 -5.80 -2.64 9.30
N LEU A 133 -6.09 -1.70 8.42
CA LEU A 133 -7.45 -1.36 8.01
C LEU A 133 -8.15 -2.54 7.34
N ALA A 134 -7.51 -3.23 6.38
CA ALA A 134 -8.11 -4.38 5.71
C ALA A 134 -8.38 -5.58 6.65
N LEU A 135 -7.53 -5.80 7.65
CA LEU A 135 -7.72 -6.83 8.67
C LEU A 135 -8.85 -6.49 9.65
N CYS A 136 -8.92 -5.25 10.14
CA CYS A 136 -9.88 -4.83 11.18
C CYS A 136 -11.23 -4.30 10.66
N THR A 137 -11.44 -4.18 9.34
CA THR A 137 -12.69 -3.60 8.79
C THR A 137 -13.74 -4.68 8.44
N PRO A 138 -14.96 -4.62 9.02
CA PRO A 138 -16.08 -5.49 8.63
C PRO A 138 -16.47 -5.31 7.16
N GLU A 139 -16.84 -6.41 6.48
CA GLU A 139 -17.09 -6.44 5.04
C GLU A 139 -18.02 -5.32 4.54
N GLY A 140 -19.18 -5.14 5.19
CA GLY A 140 -20.22 -4.21 4.76
C GLY A 140 -19.81 -2.73 4.72
N VAL A 141 -18.71 -2.32 5.35
CA VAL A 141 -18.23 -0.93 5.36
C VAL A 141 -16.94 -0.69 4.57
N ARG A 142 -16.27 -1.74 4.06
CA ARG A 142 -14.98 -1.61 3.35
C ARG A 142 -15.06 -0.71 2.11
N SER A 143 -16.12 -0.82 1.30
CA SER A 143 -16.30 0.00 0.10
C SER A 143 -16.50 1.49 0.42
N LYS A 144 -17.22 1.81 1.51
CA LYS A 144 -17.39 3.18 2.01
C LYS A 144 -16.05 3.73 2.54
N LEU A 145 -15.33 2.92 3.31
CA LEU A 145 -14.02 3.25 3.86
C LEU A 145 -12.99 3.55 2.75
N ALA A 146 -12.88 2.67 1.75
CA ALA A 146 -11.98 2.87 0.61
C ALA A 146 -12.31 4.15 -0.19
N ARG A 147 -13.61 4.48 -0.35
CA ARG A 147 -14.04 5.74 -0.97
C ARG A 147 -13.64 6.96 -0.14
N ASN A 148 -13.81 6.92 1.19
CA ASN A 148 -13.46 8.05 2.05
C ASN A 148 -11.94 8.29 2.10
N ILE A 149 -11.14 7.22 2.12
CA ILE A 149 -9.67 7.30 1.99
C ILE A 149 -9.27 7.94 0.66
N GLU A 150 -9.92 7.57 -0.45
CA GLU A 150 -9.66 8.16 -1.77
C GLU A 150 -10.01 9.66 -1.84
N ILE A 151 -11.11 10.07 -1.21
CA ILE A 151 -11.52 11.49 -1.14
C ILE A 151 -10.50 12.32 -0.34
N THR A 152 -9.96 11.77 0.73
CA THR A 152 -9.04 12.46 1.64
C THR A 152 -7.61 12.50 1.12
N PHE A 153 -7.17 11.42 0.47
CA PHE A 153 -5.81 11.25 -0.02
C PHE A 153 -5.80 10.86 -1.51
N PRO A 154 -6.36 11.71 -2.39
CA PRO A 154 -6.53 11.39 -3.81
C PRO A 154 -5.18 11.09 -4.46
N GLN A 155 -5.14 10.01 -5.26
CA GLN A 155 -3.95 9.56 -6.00
C GLN A 155 -2.71 9.24 -5.12
N SER A 156 -2.88 9.13 -3.80
CA SER A 156 -1.76 8.85 -2.89
C SER A 156 -1.32 7.37 -2.91
N SER A 157 -0.08 7.12 -2.47
CA SER A 157 0.40 5.75 -2.20
C SER A 157 -0.50 5.05 -1.18
N PHE A 158 -0.97 5.77 -0.15
CA PHE A 158 -1.84 5.24 0.89
C PHE A 158 -3.21 4.80 0.37
N ALA A 159 -3.87 5.60 -0.47
CA ALA A 159 -5.16 5.23 -1.05
C ALA A 159 -5.02 4.05 -2.02
N THR A 160 -3.95 4.01 -2.81
CA THR A 160 -3.63 2.88 -3.71
C THR A 160 -3.38 1.59 -2.94
N LYS A 161 -2.52 1.62 -1.91
CA LYS A 161 -2.24 0.48 -1.02
C LYS A 161 -3.49 0.02 -0.27
N SER A 162 -4.32 0.94 0.20
CA SER A 162 -5.59 0.63 0.89
C SER A 162 -6.58 -0.08 -0.05
N LYS A 163 -6.76 0.41 -1.28
CA LYS A 163 -7.58 -0.26 -2.31
C LYS A 163 -7.10 -1.68 -2.57
N ALA A 164 -5.78 -1.88 -2.73
CA ALA A 164 -5.20 -3.20 -2.92
C ALA A 164 -5.44 -4.14 -1.72
N ALA A 165 -5.20 -3.67 -0.49
CA ALA A 165 -5.43 -4.44 0.73
C ALA A 165 -6.91 -4.84 0.90
N PHE A 166 -7.88 -3.96 0.61
CA PHE A 166 -9.30 -4.33 0.63
C PHE A 166 -9.70 -5.31 -0.47
N ALA A 167 -9.12 -5.21 -1.67
CA ALA A 167 -9.33 -6.18 -2.75
C ALA A 167 -8.79 -7.56 -2.38
N ILE A 168 -7.58 -7.61 -1.80
CA ILE A 168 -6.99 -8.84 -1.23
C ILE A 168 -7.90 -9.42 -0.16
N ARG A 169 -8.34 -8.61 0.81
CA ARG A 169 -9.23 -9.07 1.89
C ARG A 169 -10.53 -9.68 1.34
N ARG A 170 -11.15 -9.04 0.34
CA ARG A 170 -12.35 -9.55 -0.34
C ARG A 170 -12.08 -10.87 -1.07
N ASN A 171 -10.95 -10.99 -1.76
CA ASN A 171 -10.56 -12.24 -2.42
C ASN A 171 -10.34 -13.35 -1.38
N VAL A 172 -9.62 -13.07 -0.28
CA VAL A 172 -9.41 -14.03 0.81
C VAL A 172 -10.74 -14.46 1.43
N ASP A 173 -11.70 -13.56 1.65
CA ASP A 173 -13.01 -13.94 2.17
C ASP A 173 -13.77 -14.90 1.23
N LYS A 174 -13.55 -14.84 -0.10
CA LYS A 174 -14.02 -15.89 -1.04
C LYS A 174 -13.29 -17.22 -0.84
N LEU A 175 -11.96 -17.18 -0.67
CA LEU A 175 -11.12 -18.38 -0.44
C LEU A 175 -11.50 -19.13 0.84
N LEU A 176 -11.97 -18.41 1.87
CA LEU A 176 -12.51 -18.98 3.11
C LEU A 176 -13.97 -19.46 2.98
N GLY A 177 -14.71 -18.93 2.00
CA GLY A 177 -16.14 -19.17 1.79
C GLY A 177 -16.50 -20.54 1.20
N GLU A 178 -17.68 -20.61 0.59
CA GLU A 178 -18.21 -21.86 0.00
C GLU A 178 -17.51 -22.23 -1.32
N ASN A 179 -17.13 -21.22 -2.11
CA ASN A 179 -16.62 -21.35 -3.49
C ASN A 179 -15.17 -20.82 -3.59
N PRO A 180 -14.18 -21.53 -3.02
CA PRO A 180 -12.80 -21.04 -2.87
C PRO A 180 -12.07 -20.79 -4.19
N GLU A 181 -12.49 -21.44 -5.28
CA GLU A 181 -11.95 -21.25 -6.64
C GLU A 181 -12.11 -19.82 -7.16
N GLN A 182 -13.15 -19.10 -6.72
CA GLN A 182 -13.39 -17.71 -7.13
C GLN A 182 -12.32 -16.71 -6.66
N PHE A 183 -11.39 -17.14 -5.80
CA PHE A 183 -10.15 -16.42 -5.48
C PHE A 183 -9.23 -16.31 -6.70
N PHE A 184 -9.10 -17.41 -7.45
CA PHE A 184 -8.17 -17.57 -8.57
C PHE A 184 -8.71 -17.04 -9.90
N GLU A 185 -10.04 -16.96 -10.03
CA GLU A 185 -10.76 -16.37 -11.17
C GLU A 185 -10.95 -14.85 -11.03
N SER A 186 -10.58 -14.27 -9.89
CA SER A 186 -10.80 -12.85 -9.62
C SER A 186 -9.98 -11.98 -10.56
N ARG A 187 -10.62 -11.04 -11.28
CA ARG A 187 -9.93 -10.04 -12.12
C ARG A 187 -8.93 -9.19 -11.31
N ASP A 188 -9.14 -9.07 -10.01
CA ASP A 188 -8.29 -8.33 -9.09
C ASP A 188 -7.17 -9.24 -8.49
N PHE A 189 -6.92 -10.42 -9.06
CA PHE A 189 -5.77 -11.26 -8.75
C PHE A 189 -4.48 -10.62 -9.29
N ASN A 190 -3.61 -10.17 -8.37
CA ASN A 190 -2.35 -9.52 -8.72
C ASN A 190 -1.23 -10.02 -7.78
N LYS A 191 -0.25 -10.74 -8.36
CA LYS A 191 0.89 -11.31 -7.63
C LYS A 191 1.70 -10.25 -6.88
N ASP A 192 1.94 -9.08 -7.47
CA ASP A 192 2.75 -8.02 -6.86
C ASP A 192 2.03 -7.38 -5.67
N ALA A 193 0.71 -7.21 -5.79
CA ALA A 193 -0.13 -6.80 -4.66
C ALA A 193 -0.12 -7.87 -3.55
N TYR A 194 -0.11 -9.15 -3.87
CA TYR A 194 -0.13 -10.21 -2.86
C TYR A 194 1.23 -10.33 -2.14
N ASN A 195 2.34 -10.15 -2.86
CA ASN A 195 3.68 -10.02 -2.28
C ASN A 195 3.84 -8.79 -1.38
N MET A 196 3.02 -7.75 -1.56
CA MET A 196 3.02 -6.54 -0.73
C MET A 196 2.34 -6.75 0.64
N PHE A 197 1.49 -7.77 0.79
CA PHE A 197 0.73 -8.01 2.02
C PHE A 197 0.83 -9.47 2.53
N PRO A 198 2.06 -10.01 2.74
CA PRO A 198 2.26 -11.41 3.12
C PRO A 198 1.65 -11.76 4.48
N SER A 199 1.76 -10.83 5.44
CA SER A 199 1.22 -10.93 6.80
C SER A 199 -0.31 -10.98 6.84
N MET A 200 -1.01 -10.39 5.86
CA MET A 200 -2.47 -10.55 5.75
C MET A 200 -2.86 -12.01 5.52
N PHE A 201 -2.17 -12.71 4.61
CA PHE A 201 -2.47 -14.12 4.34
C PHE A 201 -2.14 -14.99 5.56
N GLN A 202 -1.02 -14.73 6.24
CA GLN A 202 -0.68 -15.41 7.49
C GLN A 202 -1.72 -15.16 8.60
N ALA A 203 -2.26 -13.95 8.71
CA ALA A 203 -3.26 -13.61 9.74
C ALA A 203 -4.65 -14.19 9.44
N LEU A 204 -5.03 -14.28 8.15
CA LEU A 204 -6.39 -14.65 7.72
C LEU A 204 -6.57 -16.14 7.43
N LEU A 205 -5.54 -16.83 6.95
CA LEU A 205 -5.64 -18.24 6.54
C LEU A 205 -5.27 -19.22 7.66
N LYS A 206 -4.61 -18.75 8.73
CA LYS A 206 -4.07 -19.56 9.83
C LYS A 206 -5.10 -20.48 10.47
N GLY A 207 -4.85 -21.78 10.35
CA GLY A 207 -5.68 -22.86 10.88
C GLY A 207 -6.83 -23.27 9.95
N GLN A 208 -6.93 -22.71 8.74
CA GLN A 208 -7.93 -23.06 7.73
C GLN A 208 -7.32 -23.65 6.46
N GLU A 209 -5.99 -23.67 6.33
CA GLU A 209 -5.26 -24.10 5.13
C GLU A 209 -5.62 -25.51 4.68
N GLU A 210 -5.68 -26.46 5.62
CA GLU A 210 -6.10 -27.84 5.33
C GLU A 210 -7.53 -27.94 4.79
N GLN A 211 -8.46 -27.14 5.33
CA GLN A 211 -9.87 -27.18 4.93
C GLN A 211 -10.04 -26.60 3.53
N ILE A 212 -9.33 -25.51 3.23
CA ILE A 212 -9.28 -24.89 1.90
C ILE A 212 -8.68 -25.86 0.89
N GLY A 213 -7.54 -26.50 1.21
CA GLY A 213 -6.90 -27.49 0.35
C GLY A 213 -7.80 -28.68 0.03
N LYS A 214 -8.51 -29.22 1.04
CA LYS A 214 -9.50 -30.30 0.85
C LYS A 214 -10.65 -29.87 -0.07
N LYS A 215 -11.22 -28.67 0.09
CA LYS A 215 -12.25 -28.13 -0.83
C LYS A 215 -11.73 -27.98 -2.26
N LEU A 216 -10.53 -27.45 -2.44
CA LEU A 216 -9.92 -27.27 -3.77
C LEU A 216 -9.57 -28.62 -4.44
N SER A 217 -9.27 -29.67 -3.66
CA SER A 217 -9.00 -31.02 -4.18
C SER A 217 -10.21 -31.79 -4.72
N THR A 218 -11.43 -31.26 -4.61
CA THR A 218 -12.63 -31.87 -5.20
C THR A 218 -13.04 -31.23 -6.54
N LEU A 219 -12.32 -30.20 -7.00
CA LEU A 219 -12.65 -29.46 -8.22
C LEU A 219 -11.98 -30.05 -9.47
N GLU A 220 -12.51 -29.76 -10.66
CA GLU A 220 -11.95 -30.27 -11.92
C GLU A 220 -10.66 -29.54 -12.37
N HIS A 221 -10.40 -28.33 -11.86
CA HIS A 221 -9.30 -27.46 -12.32
C HIS A 221 -8.09 -27.42 -11.35
N GLN A 222 -7.87 -28.50 -10.60
CA GLN A 222 -6.84 -28.62 -9.57
C GLN A 222 -5.42 -28.24 -10.04
N ASP A 223 -5.01 -28.64 -11.25
CA ASP A 223 -3.66 -28.38 -11.73
C ASP A 223 -3.41 -26.88 -11.98
N THR A 224 -4.41 -26.15 -12.49
CA THR A 224 -4.36 -24.69 -12.67
C THR A 224 -4.27 -23.98 -11.32
N ILE A 225 -5.12 -24.39 -10.37
CA ILE A 225 -5.16 -23.84 -9.01
C ILE A 225 -3.82 -24.08 -8.29
N ARG A 226 -3.24 -25.28 -8.40
CA ARG A 226 -1.91 -25.58 -7.83
C ARG A 226 -0.80 -24.81 -8.51
N HIS A 227 -0.88 -24.56 -9.82
CA HIS A 227 0.08 -23.70 -10.49
C HIS A 227 -0.01 -22.25 -9.98
N GLN A 228 -1.21 -21.72 -9.81
CA GLN A 228 -1.42 -20.37 -9.25
C GLN A 228 -0.97 -20.26 -7.79
N LEU A 229 -1.26 -21.27 -6.94
CA LEU A 229 -0.71 -21.36 -5.58
C LEU A 229 0.82 -21.35 -5.58
N ALA A 230 1.45 -22.12 -6.48
CA ALA A 230 2.90 -22.15 -6.64
C ALA A 230 3.46 -20.79 -7.12
N LEU A 231 2.75 -20.04 -7.95
CA LEU A 231 3.14 -18.68 -8.34
C LEU A 231 3.07 -17.67 -7.19
N LEU A 232 2.26 -17.95 -6.15
CA LEU A 232 2.19 -17.17 -4.91
C LEU A 232 3.22 -17.63 -3.86
N HIS A 233 3.96 -18.71 -4.10
CA HIS A 233 5.20 -18.96 -3.36
C HIS A 233 6.29 -18.05 -3.92
N THR A 234 6.66 -17.03 -3.15
CA THR A 234 7.92 -16.30 -3.29
C THR A 234 8.82 -16.62 -2.10
N GLU A 235 10.14 -16.48 -2.28
CA GLU A 235 11.16 -16.80 -1.27
C GLU A 235 11.01 -16.02 0.05
N VAL A 236 10.19 -14.96 0.04
CA VAL A 236 9.79 -14.17 1.22
C VAL A 236 8.94 -14.99 2.21
N PHE A 237 8.31 -16.07 1.75
CA PHE A 237 7.50 -16.94 2.60
C PHE A 237 8.29 -18.20 2.97
N ASP A 238 8.74 -18.22 4.23
CA ASP A 238 9.39 -19.35 4.88
C ASP A 238 8.47 -20.60 4.97
N GLU A 239 8.93 -21.69 5.59
CA GLU A 239 8.21 -22.99 5.65
C GLU A 239 6.72 -22.92 6.08
N ALA A 240 6.33 -21.87 6.82
CA ALA A 240 4.95 -21.57 7.23
C ALA A 240 4.08 -20.81 6.17
N ASN A 241 4.39 -20.90 4.87
CA ASN A 241 3.58 -20.26 3.82
C ASN A 241 2.15 -20.85 3.77
N PRO A 242 1.08 -20.08 4.02
CA PRO A 242 -0.28 -20.62 4.03
C PRO A 242 -0.72 -21.17 2.67
N PHE A 243 -0.25 -20.58 1.56
CA PHE A 243 -0.53 -21.12 0.22
C PHE A 243 0.14 -22.48 -0.01
N ARG A 244 1.31 -22.72 0.60
CA ARG A 244 2.03 -23.99 0.48
C ARG A 244 1.29 -25.07 1.25
N LEU A 245 0.84 -24.78 2.46
CA LEU A 245 0.01 -25.67 3.28
C LEU A 245 -1.31 -26.02 2.56
N ILE A 246 -1.95 -25.05 1.89
CA ILE A 246 -3.12 -25.31 1.03
C ILE A 246 -2.76 -26.26 -0.12
N ALA A 247 -1.65 -26.02 -0.83
CA ALA A 247 -1.22 -26.85 -1.97
C ALA A 247 -0.83 -28.27 -1.55
N GLU A 248 -0.18 -28.46 -0.40
CA GLU A 248 0.14 -29.76 0.19
C GLU A 248 -1.14 -30.50 0.62
N ALA A 249 -2.09 -29.81 1.24
CA ALA A 249 -3.40 -30.36 1.62
C ALA A 249 -4.31 -30.73 0.44
N MET A 250 -4.03 -30.23 -0.77
CA MET A 250 -4.70 -30.71 -1.99
C MET A 250 -4.26 -32.11 -2.43
N GLY A 251 -3.18 -32.67 -1.85
CA GLY A 251 -2.65 -34.00 -2.17
C GLY A 251 -1.65 -34.04 -3.34
N PRO A 252 -1.15 -35.24 -3.73
CA PRO A 252 -0.20 -35.38 -4.82
C PRO A 252 -0.81 -34.95 -6.16
N LYS A 253 0.03 -34.62 -7.15
CA LYS A 253 -0.46 -34.48 -8.55
C LYS A 253 -1.00 -35.83 -8.99
N LEU A 254 -2.28 -35.86 -9.35
CA LEU A 254 -2.82 -36.92 -10.19
C LEU A 254 -2.15 -36.75 -11.55
N GLU A 255 -0.98 -37.37 -11.72
CA GLU A 255 -0.45 -37.60 -13.05
C GLU A 255 -1.57 -38.33 -13.81
N GLN A 256 -2.19 -37.63 -14.77
CA GLN A 256 -2.96 -38.28 -15.80
C GLN A 256 -2.02 -39.31 -16.40
N LYS A 257 -2.30 -40.59 -16.13
CA LYS A 257 -1.56 -41.71 -16.72
C LYS A 257 -1.62 -41.50 -18.23
N LYS A 258 -0.53 -40.97 -18.80
CA LYS A 258 -0.14 -41.27 -20.16
C LYS A 258 0.12 -42.76 -20.18
N VAL A 259 -0.96 -43.51 -20.42
CA VAL A 259 -0.88 -44.89 -20.87
C VAL A 259 -0.12 -44.80 -22.17
N SER A 260 1.20 -45.02 -22.09
CA SER A 260 2.01 -45.25 -23.28
C SER A 260 1.46 -46.52 -23.89
N SER A 261 0.64 -46.35 -24.93
CA SER A 261 0.21 -47.45 -25.79
C SER A 261 1.46 -48.00 -26.46
N GLN A 262 2.05 -49.02 -25.83
CA GLN A 262 3.10 -49.83 -26.43
C GLN A 262 2.51 -50.53 -27.66
N GLY A 263 2.62 -49.86 -28.80
CA GLY A 263 2.29 -50.41 -30.11
C GLY A 263 3.28 -51.51 -30.46
N THR A 264 2.98 -52.73 -30.00
CA THR A 264 3.80 -53.91 -30.26
C THR A 264 3.60 -54.38 -31.70
N ASN A 265 4.43 -53.86 -32.61
CA ASN A 265 4.49 -54.32 -34.01
C ASN A 265 5.65 -55.33 -34.19
N PRO A 266 5.37 -56.62 -34.48
CA PRO A 266 6.40 -57.59 -34.79
C PRO A 266 6.74 -57.65 -36.29
N SER A 267 8.04 -57.62 -36.59
CA SER A 267 8.69 -58.29 -37.74
C SER A 267 8.36 -57.87 -39.18
N ARG A 268 9.35 -57.22 -39.84
CA ARG A 268 10.06 -57.85 -40.98
C ARG A 268 11.42 -57.20 -41.29
N MET A 269 12.38 -58.02 -41.70
CA MET A 269 13.76 -57.63 -42.08
C MET A 269 13.95 -57.49 -43.60
N PHE A 270 15.19 -57.12 -43.99
CA PHE A 270 15.81 -57.12 -45.34
C PHE A 270 15.47 -55.91 -46.24
N ALA A 271 16.39 -55.34 -47.05
CA ALA A 271 17.87 -55.42 -47.09
C ALA A 271 18.46 -54.24 -47.91
N HIS A 272 19.79 -54.10 -47.86
CA HIS A 272 20.69 -53.14 -48.55
C HIS A 272 20.26 -52.47 -49.88
N SER A 273 20.67 -51.20 -50.08
CA SER A 273 21.77 -50.86 -51.01
C SER A 273 22.27 -49.40 -50.85
N ARG A 274 23.46 -49.10 -51.41
CA ARG A 274 24.14 -47.78 -51.39
C ARG A 274 23.98 -47.06 -52.74
N ARG A 275 23.99 -45.71 -52.77
CA ARG A 275 24.94 -44.87 -53.54
C ARG A 275 24.78 -43.35 -53.28
N PRO A 276 25.76 -42.49 -53.67
CA PRO A 276 25.98 -41.19 -53.03
C PRO A 276 25.68 -39.95 -53.90
N SER A 277 25.77 -38.78 -53.22
CA SER A 277 26.14 -37.43 -53.69
C SER A 277 25.30 -36.74 -54.78
N ILE A 278 24.94 -35.48 -54.51
CA ILE A 278 25.31 -34.28 -55.28
C ILE A 278 25.08 -33.04 -54.39
N SER A 279 25.98 -32.05 -54.48
CA SER A 279 25.79 -30.69 -53.97
C SER A 279 26.21 -29.68 -55.04
N PRO A 280 25.48 -28.58 -55.20
CA PRO A 280 26.09 -27.24 -55.19
C PRO A 280 25.41 -26.34 -54.12
N LYS A 281 26.13 -25.49 -53.36
CA LYS A 281 26.61 -24.13 -53.74
C LYS A 281 25.47 -23.20 -54.19
N TYR A 282 25.24 -21.98 -53.71
CA TYR A 282 25.88 -21.09 -52.71
C TYR A 282 24.74 -20.26 -52.03
N LEU A 283 24.88 -19.29 -51.10
CA LEU A 283 25.99 -18.46 -50.61
C LEU A 283 25.83 -18.17 -49.09
N ASN A 284 26.81 -17.47 -48.52
CA ASN A 284 26.78 -16.70 -47.27
C ASN A 284 25.88 -15.43 -47.42
N GLU A 285 25.61 -14.55 -46.44
CA GLU A 285 26.46 -14.06 -45.35
C GLU A 285 25.64 -13.28 -44.29
N THR A 286 26.23 -13.05 -43.11
CA THR A 286 25.64 -12.27 -42.01
C THR A 286 25.67 -10.76 -42.22
N PRO A 287 24.74 -9.99 -41.62
CA PRO A 287 24.96 -8.58 -41.30
C PRO A 287 25.17 -8.36 -39.79
N LYS A 288 26.35 -7.83 -39.42
CA LYS A 288 26.52 -6.90 -38.29
C LYS A 288 26.48 -5.48 -38.86
N VAL A 289 25.67 -4.57 -38.33
CA VAL A 289 25.90 -3.12 -38.40
C VAL A 289 25.36 -2.44 -37.13
N ASN A 290 26.09 -1.44 -36.64
CA ASN A 290 25.73 -0.59 -35.49
C ASN A 290 24.92 0.64 -35.93
N SER A 291 24.21 1.25 -34.99
CA SER A 291 23.96 2.71 -34.93
C SER A 291 23.58 3.02 -33.48
N GLU A 292 24.41 3.67 -32.65
CA GLU A 292 24.80 5.09 -32.72
C GLU A 292 23.60 6.03 -32.95
N THR A 293 23.16 6.67 -31.86
CA THR A 293 22.66 8.05 -31.85
C THR A 293 23.03 8.67 -30.50
N ASP A 294 23.62 9.86 -30.55
CA ASP A 294 24.14 10.59 -29.39
C ASP A 294 23.51 11.99 -29.35
N ASP A 295 22.89 12.30 -28.21
CA ASP A 295 22.81 13.59 -27.50
C ASP A 295 22.36 14.96 -28.12
N LYS A 296 21.66 15.73 -27.25
CA LYS A 296 21.58 17.23 -27.11
C LYS A 296 20.57 18.12 -27.88
N LYS A 297 19.54 18.53 -27.11
CA LYS A 297 19.30 19.88 -26.51
C LYS A 297 19.25 21.18 -27.36
N SER A 298 18.09 21.86 -27.32
CA SER A 298 17.87 23.33 -27.33
C SER A 298 16.38 23.60 -26.99
N GLU A 299 16.00 24.18 -25.85
CA GLU A 299 15.90 25.63 -25.50
C GLU A 299 14.50 26.25 -25.74
N GLU A 300 14.26 27.42 -25.13
CA GLU A 300 12.95 27.93 -24.68
C GLU A 300 12.23 28.80 -25.72
N GLU A 301 10.89 28.93 -25.63
CA GLU A 301 10.26 30.25 -25.76
C GLU A 301 8.88 30.34 -25.06
N TYR A 302 8.55 31.54 -24.59
CA TYR A 302 7.31 31.90 -23.90
C TYR A 302 6.19 32.25 -24.87
N GLU A 303 4.93 31.94 -24.53
CA GLU A 303 3.85 32.89 -24.86
C GLU A 303 2.71 32.91 -23.84
N LYS A 304 2.18 34.12 -23.61
CA LYS A 304 1.09 34.40 -22.67
C LYS A 304 -0.26 34.15 -23.34
N SER A 305 -1.22 33.55 -22.63
CA SER A 305 -2.63 33.77 -22.92
C SER A 305 -3.41 34.08 -21.64
N SER A 306 -3.76 35.35 -21.49
CA SER A 306 -4.72 35.85 -20.52
C SER A 306 -6.14 35.43 -20.93
N PHE A 307 -6.90 34.85 -20.02
CA PHE A 307 -8.36 34.87 -20.10
C PHE A 307 -8.97 35.35 -18.78
N SER A 308 -9.71 36.44 -18.89
CA SER A 308 -10.58 36.99 -17.85
C SER A 308 -12.01 36.88 -18.37
N CYS A 309 -12.86 36.16 -17.63
CA CYS A 309 -14.31 36.33 -17.50
C CYS A 309 -14.82 35.27 -16.51
#